data_AF-A0A8S0G2J3-F1
#
_entry.id   AF-A0A8S0G2J3-F1
#
_cell.length_a   1.000
_cell.length_b   1.000
_cell.length_c   1.000
_cell.angle_alpha   90.00
_cell.angle_beta   90.00
_cell.angle_gamma   90.00
#
_symmetry.space_group_name_H-M   'P 1'
#
loop_
_entity.id
_entity.type
_entity.pdbx_description
1 polymer ?
#
loop_
_entity_poly.entity_id
_entity_poly.type
_entity_poly.pdbx_seq_one_letter_code
_entity_poly.pdbx_strand_id
1 'polypeptide(L)'
;MGQTLFGSLNPVRTGGPMQVSIAFAEQHTKGYPWKMDGTVRQEVFSRRGGLWFGTYHLLNYPASYSAPIYRFADFNAGWYASRNAAFQNAVSKASGVKLALDGDLIRYDSKEPGKTELATRKLAGKLGMSDSEIRRQLEKGDSFSFEETALYKKVYQLAEAKKVDR
;
A
#
# COMPACT_ATOMS: atom_id res chain seq x y z
N MET A 1 6.47 -8.86 32.82
CA MET A 1 7.30 -8.19 31.78
C MET A 1 8.23 -9.21 31.11
N GLY A 2 7.69 -10.16 30.33
CA GLY A 2 8.48 -11.25 29.72
C GLY A 2 7.94 -11.78 28.38
N GLN A 3 6.87 -11.21 27.83
CA GLN A 3 6.29 -11.65 26.55
C GLN A 3 6.65 -10.74 25.37
N THR A 4 7.09 -9.51 25.61
CA THR A 4 7.46 -8.55 24.56
C THR A 4 8.88 -8.76 24.01
N LEU A 5 9.76 -9.49 24.72
CA LEU A 5 11.15 -9.66 24.32
C LEU A 5 11.35 -10.75 23.23
N PHE A 6 10.40 -11.67 23.06
CA PHE A 6 10.49 -12.75 22.07
C PHE A 6 9.59 -12.57 20.84
N GLY A 7 8.67 -11.60 20.85
CA GLY A 7 7.83 -11.28 19.68
C GLY A 7 8.65 -10.80 18.48
N SER A 8 9.79 -10.16 18.73
CA SER A 8 10.73 -9.64 17.72
C SER A 8 11.71 -10.67 17.14
N LEU A 9 11.80 -11.87 17.73
CA LEU A 9 12.71 -12.94 17.32
C LEU A 9 12.03 -14.07 16.56
N ASN A 10 10.71 -14.01 16.36
CA ASN A 10 10.00 -15.01 15.57
C ASN A 10 10.19 -14.71 14.06
N PRO A 11 10.94 -15.53 13.30
CA PRO A 11 11.19 -15.27 11.88
C PRO A 11 9.90 -15.39 11.05
N VAL A 12 8.91 -16.10 11.59
CA VAL A 12 7.60 -16.31 10.96
C VAL A 12 6.69 -15.12 11.26
N ARG A 13 6.63 -14.21 10.29
CA ARG A 13 5.80 -13.00 10.30
C ARG A 13 4.39 -13.24 9.76
N THR A 14 4.18 -14.33 9.02
CA THR A 14 2.89 -14.73 8.43
C THR A 14 2.42 -16.08 8.98
N GLY A 15 1.11 -16.35 8.96
CA GLY A 15 0.59 -17.62 9.47
C GLY A 15 -0.70 -18.09 8.80
N GLY A 16 -1.02 -19.36 9.04
CA GLY A 16 -2.28 -19.96 8.62
C GLY A 16 -2.40 -20.27 7.12
N PRO A 17 -3.59 -20.78 6.70
CA PRO A 17 -3.85 -21.22 5.33
C PRO A 17 -3.73 -20.13 4.26
N MET A 18 -3.84 -18.85 4.63
CA MET A 18 -3.72 -17.71 3.72
C MET A 18 -2.44 -16.89 3.94
N GLN A 19 -1.49 -17.39 4.74
CA GLN A 19 -0.20 -16.71 5.00
C GLN A 19 -0.35 -15.24 5.39
N VAL A 20 -1.23 -14.95 6.35
CA VAL A 20 -1.54 -13.58 6.77
C VAL A 20 -0.50 -13.05 7.74
N SER A 21 -0.08 -11.80 7.57
CA SER A 21 0.81 -11.11 8.52
C SER A 21 0.19 -11.08 9.93
N ILE A 22 0.96 -11.50 10.94
CA ILE A 22 0.51 -11.47 12.35
C ILE A 22 0.27 -10.03 12.81
N ALA A 23 1.12 -9.09 12.40
CA ALA A 23 0.95 -7.67 12.71
C ALA A 23 -0.31 -7.09 12.07
N PHE A 24 -0.64 -7.53 10.85
CA PHE A 24 -1.91 -7.14 10.20
C PHE A 24 -3.10 -7.68 11.00
N ALA A 25 -3.07 -8.97 11.37
CA ALA A 25 -4.16 -9.58 12.14
C ALA A 25 -4.38 -8.91 13.50
N GLU A 26 -3.29 -8.57 14.21
CA GLU A 26 -3.35 -7.86 15.50
C GLU A 26 -4.03 -6.49 15.39
N GLN A 27 -3.82 -5.77 14.28
CA GLN A 27 -4.46 -4.48 14.02
C GLN A 27 -5.92 -4.59 13.59
N HIS A 28 -6.36 -5.76 13.07
CA HIS A 28 -7.66 -5.95 12.44
C HIS A 28 -8.55 -6.97 13.18
N THR A 29 -8.45 -7.04 14.50
CA THR A 29 -9.28 -7.94 15.33
C THR A 29 -10.74 -7.49 15.46
N LYS A 30 -11.03 -6.21 15.21
CA LYS A 30 -12.38 -5.65 15.32
C LYS A 30 -13.32 -6.29 14.29
N GLY A 31 -14.46 -6.79 14.76
CA GLY A 31 -15.45 -7.47 13.92
C GLY A 31 -15.19 -8.96 13.75
N TYR A 32 -14.14 -9.51 14.36
CA TYR A 32 -13.95 -10.97 14.43
C TYR A 32 -15.12 -11.60 15.22
N PRO A 33 -15.88 -12.55 14.64
CA PRO A 33 -17.15 -12.96 15.23
C PRO A 33 -17.02 -14.07 16.28
N TRP A 34 -15.83 -14.68 16.43
CA TRP A 34 -15.61 -15.78 17.37
C TRP A 34 -14.77 -15.35 18.56
N LYS A 35 -15.04 -15.96 19.72
CA LYS A 35 -14.13 -15.86 20.87
C LYS A 35 -12.80 -16.54 20.51
N MET A 36 -11.70 -15.84 20.74
CA MET A 36 -10.35 -16.38 20.66
C MET A 36 -10.00 -17.03 22.00
N ASP A 37 -9.59 -18.29 22.01
CA ASP A 37 -9.16 -19.00 23.23
C ASP A 37 -7.69 -18.73 23.58
N GLY A 38 -6.93 -18.09 22.68
CA GLY A 38 -5.53 -17.74 22.85
C GLY A 38 -5.18 -16.40 22.19
N THR A 39 -3.92 -16.25 21.80
CA THR A 39 -3.42 -15.04 21.13
C THR A 39 -3.93 -14.92 19.69
N VAL A 40 -3.94 -13.70 19.14
CA VAL A 40 -4.25 -13.46 17.71
C VAL A 40 -3.38 -14.32 16.80
N ARG A 41 -2.09 -14.47 17.13
CA ARG A 41 -1.18 -15.36 16.42
C ARG A 41 -1.72 -16.80 16.36
N GLN A 42 -2.07 -17.38 17.51
CA GLN A 42 -2.61 -18.74 17.56
C GLN A 42 -3.90 -18.86 16.76
N GLU A 43 -4.77 -17.85 16.83
CA GLU A 43 -6.00 -17.82 16.05
C GLU A 43 -5.73 -17.79 14.54
N VAL A 44 -4.75 -17.00 14.06
CA VAL A 44 -4.33 -16.96 12.65
C VAL A 44 -3.85 -18.33 12.16
N PHE A 45 -3.22 -19.15 13.00
CA PHE A 45 -2.83 -20.52 12.64
C PHE A 45 -4.01 -21.50 12.54
N SER A 46 -5.18 -21.15 13.08
CA SER A 46 -6.39 -21.96 12.88
C SER A 46 -6.96 -21.78 11.47
N ARG A 47 -7.72 -22.77 10.99
CA ARG A 47 -8.43 -22.66 9.71
C ARG A 47 -9.36 -21.45 9.67
N ARG A 48 -10.16 -21.24 10.73
CA ARG A 48 -11.16 -20.16 10.77
C ARG A 48 -10.50 -18.78 10.86
N GLY A 49 -9.49 -18.62 11.71
CA GLY A 49 -8.81 -17.34 11.88
C GLY A 49 -8.02 -16.98 10.63
N GLY A 50 -7.23 -17.91 10.08
CA GLY A 50 -6.49 -17.66 8.85
C GLY A 50 -7.38 -17.32 7.65
N LEU A 51 -8.53 -17.99 7.50
CA LEU A 51 -9.50 -17.65 6.44
C LEU A 51 -10.15 -16.29 6.69
N TRP A 52 -10.53 -15.97 7.92
CA TRP A 52 -11.17 -14.69 8.23
C TRP A 52 -10.21 -13.53 8.04
N PHE A 53 -9.01 -13.56 8.64
CA PHE A 53 -8.02 -12.49 8.50
C PHE A 53 -7.51 -12.37 7.07
N GLY A 54 -7.38 -13.48 6.35
CA GLY A 54 -6.98 -13.46 4.94
C GLY A 54 -8.07 -12.89 4.04
N THR A 55 -9.33 -13.28 4.23
CA THR A 55 -10.45 -12.69 3.48
C THR A 55 -10.62 -11.22 3.81
N TYR A 56 -10.43 -10.85 5.08
CA TYR A 56 -10.41 -9.45 5.52
C TYR A 56 -9.30 -8.67 4.81
N HIS A 57 -8.07 -9.17 4.78
CA HIS A 57 -6.97 -8.55 4.05
C HIS A 57 -7.26 -8.44 2.55
N LEU A 58 -7.88 -9.45 1.95
CA LEU A 58 -8.16 -9.46 0.51
C LEU A 58 -9.28 -8.48 0.11
N LEU A 59 -10.32 -8.35 0.93
CA LEU A 59 -11.58 -7.72 0.52
C LEU A 59 -11.99 -6.51 1.36
N ASN A 60 -11.51 -6.38 2.61
CA ASN A 60 -11.97 -5.34 3.54
C ASN A 60 -11.22 -4.01 3.40
N TYR A 61 -11.04 -3.58 2.15
CA TYR A 61 -10.59 -2.22 1.81
C TYR A 61 -11.28 -1.77 0.52
N PRO A 62 -11.68 -0.49 0.44
CA PRO A 62 -12.24 0.06 -0.79
C PRO A 62 -11.16 0.07 -1.88
N ALA A 63 -11.53 -0.29 -3.10
CA ALA A 63 -10.64 -0.23 -4.25
C ALA A 63 -11.44 0.11 -5.50
N SER A 64 -10.90 0.99 -6.34
CA SER A 64 -11.59 1.51 -7.54
C SER A 64 -11.34 0.68 -8.80
N TYR A 65 -10.72 -0.49 -8.66
CA TYR A 65 -10.53 -1.47 -9.74
C TYR A 65 -11.37 -2.72 -9.50
N SER A 66 -12.03 -3.18 -10.56
CA SER A 66 -12.94 -4.33 -10.55
C SER A 66 -12.23 -5.68 -10.76
N ALA A 67 -11.08 -5.69 -11.43
CA ALA A 67 -10.38 -6.93 -11.75
C ALA A 67 -9.71 -7.54 -10.49
N PRO A 68 -10.03 -8.80 -10.13
CA PRO A 68 -9.48 -9.44 -8.92
C PRO A 68 -7.96 -9.56 -8.88
N ILE A 69 -7.30 -9.62 -10.05
CA ILE A 69 -5.84 -9.73 -10.15
C ILE A 69 -5.10 -8.65 -9.36
N TYR A 70 -5.64 -7.43 -9.30
CA TYR A 70 -5.03 -6.34 -8.55
C TYR A 70 -5.19 -6.51 -7.04
N ARG A 71 -6.31 -7.07 -6.57
CA ARG A 71 -6.47 -7.42 -5.15
C ARG A 71 -5.53 -8.54 -4.75
N PHE A 72 -5.26 -9.49 -5.65
CA PHE A 72 -4.25 -10.54 -5.40
C PHE A 72 -2.82 -9.98 -5.37
N ALA A 73 -2.50 -9.01 -6.22
CA ALA A 73 -1.22 -8.31 -6.14
C ALA A 73 -1.10 -7.53 -4.82
N ASP A 74 -2.13 -6.78 -4.43
CA ASP A 74 -2.16 -6.05 -3.15
C ASP A 74 -2.11 -6.97 -1.92
N PHE A 75 -2.68 -8.17 -2.00
CA PHE A 75 -2.58 -9.16 -0.93
C PHE A 75 -1.11 -9.46 -0.58
N ASN A 76 -0.26 -9.55 -1.61
CA ASN A 76 1.17 -9.85 -1.46
C ASN A 76 2.02 -8.60 -1.19
N ALA A 77 1.72 -7.49 -1.85
CA ALA A 77 2.55 -6.27 -1.83
C ALA A 77 2.05 -5.20 -0.83
N GLY A 78 0.88 -5.39 -0.22
CA GLY A 78 0.23 -4.42 0.65
C GLY A 78 -0.96 -3.73 -0.04
N TRP A 79 -1.91 -3.26 0.77
CA TRP A 79 -3.09 -2.55 0.27
C TRP A 79 -2.69 -1.39 -0.63
N TYR A 80 -3.39 -1.27 -1.77
CA TYR A 80 -3.21 -0.24 -2.79
C TYR A 80 -1.90 -0.29 -3.60
N ALA A 81 -1.04 -1.29 -3.41
CA ALA A 81 0.21 -1.42 -4.15
C ALA A 81 0.01 -1.40 -5.67
N SER A 82 -1.04 -2.05 -6.19
CA SER A 82 -1.36 -2.09 -7.62
C SER A 82 -1.68 -0.71 -8.19
N ARG A 83 -2.51 0.07 -7.50
CA ARG A 83 -2.83 1.45 -7.89
C ARG A 83 -1.60 2.33 -7.81
N ASN A 84 -0.78 2.15 -6.78
CA ASN A 84 0.44 2.92 -6.60
C ASN A 84 1.47 2.61 -7.70
N ALA A 85 1.58 1.35 -8.12
CA ALA A 85 2.38 0.94 -9.29
C ALA A 85 1.86 1.59 -10.59
N ALA A 86 0.54 1.69 -10.76
CA ALA A 86 -0.04 2.44 -11.87
C ALA A 86 0.29 3.95 -11.80
N PHE A 87 0.27 4.54 -10.61
CA PHE A 87 0.66 5.93 -10.39
C PHE A 87 2.16 6.15 -10.69
N GLN A 88 3.04 5.25 -10.23
CA GLN A 88 4.47 5.29 -10.58
C GLN A 88 4.69 5.25 -12.09
N ASN A 89 3.94 4.42 -12.82
CA ASN A 89 3.99 4.40 -14.28
C ASN A 89 3.56 5.76 -14.90
N ALA A 90 2.51 6.39 -14.37
CA ALA A 90 2.10 7.73 -14.79
C ALA A 90 3.19 8.78 -14.51
N VAL A 91 3.82 8.75 -13.33
CA VAL A 91 4.97 9.60 -12.99
C VAL A 91 6.12 9.35 -13.98
N SER A 92 6.44 8.10 -14.31
CA SER A 92 7.48 7.76 -15.28
C SER A 92 7.21 8.35 -16.66
N LYS A 93 5.97 8.26 -17.15
CA LYS A 93 5.56 8.87 -18.42
C LYS A 93 5.67 10.40 -18.40
N ALA A 94 5.15 11.02 -17.35
CA ALA A 94 5.11 12.48 -17.23
C ALA A 94 6.51 13.10 -17.07
N SER A 95 7.36 12.47 -16.24
CA SER A 95 8.70 12.97 -15.90
C SER A 95 9.82 12.50 -16.83
N GLY A 96 9.62 11.40 -17.56
CA GLY A 96 10.67 10.71 -18.33
C GLY A 96 11.65 9.89 -17.47
N VAL A 97 11.44 9.80 -16.16
CA VAL A 97 12.27 9.00 -15.25
C VAL A 97 11.75 7.57 -15.17
N LYS A 98 12.59 6.57 -15.46
CA LYS A 98 12.23 5.16 -15.29
C LYS A 98 12.14 4.81 -13.80
N LEU A 99 10.96 4.42 -13.33
CA LEU A 99 10.71 3.97 -11.97
C LEU A 99 10.53 2.44 -11.93
N ALA A 100 10.83 1.85 -10.77
CA ALA A 100 10.29 0.53 -10.44
C ALA A 100 8.79 0.69 -10.16
N LEU A 101 7.99 -0.28 -10.59
CA LEU A 101 6.55 -0.29 -10.39
C LEU A 101 6.21 -1.20 -9.21
N ASP A 102 6.83 -0.91 -8.06
CA ASP A 102 6.77 -1.71 -6.83
C ASP A 102 5.65 -1.27 -5.87
N GLY A 103 4.99 -0.15 -6.13
CA GLY A 103 3.91 0.38 -5.31
C GLY A 103 4.38 1.31 -4.17
N ASP A 104 5.69 1.46 -3.97
CA ASP A 104 6.26 2.30 -2.93
C ASP A 104 6.38 3.77 -3.38
N LEU A 105 5.49 4.59 -2.84
CA LEU A 105 5.44 6.02 -3.18
C LEU A 105 6.48 6.85 -2.42
N ILE A 106 6.84 6.41 -1.22
CA ILE A 106 7.77 7.07 -0.31
C ILE A 106 8.67 6.06 0.39
N ARG A 107 9.70 6.57 1.06
CA ARG A 107 10.41 5.82 2.09
C ARG A 107 9.67 5.95 3.42
N TYR A 108 9.24 4.83 3.99
CA TYR A 108 8.57 4.79 5.29
C TYR A 108 9.56 4.76 6.46
N ASP A 109 10.80 4.32 6.21
CA ASP A 109 11.89 4.24 7.18
C ASP A 109 12.68 5.55 7.31
N SER A 110 12.38 6.55 6.47
CA SER A 110 13.20 7.75 6.32
C SER A 110 12.37 8.97 5.94
N LYS A 111 12.82 10.14 6.37
CA LYS A 111 12.30 11.43 5.88
C LYS A 111 12.88 11.82 4.52
N GLU A 112 13.94 11.14 4.08
CA GLU A 112 14.55 11.38 2.78
C GLU A 112 13.63 10.93 1.64
N PRO A 113 13.56 11.69 0.53
CA PRO A 113 12.70 11.36 -0.59
C PRO A 113 13.19 10.09 -1.30
N GLY A 114 12.24 9.18 -1.59
CA GLY A 114 12.49 8.00 -2.43
C GLY A 114 12.57 8.35 -3.93
N LYS A 115 12.85 7.35 -4.77
CA LYS A 115 12.92 7.54 -6.24
C LYS A 115 11.60 8.05 -6.83
N THR A 116 10.47 7.47 -6.41
CA THR A 116 9.12 7.90 -6.83
C THR A 116 8.89 9.37 -6.48
N GLU A 117 9.21 9.75 -5.23
CA GLU A 117 9.04 11.11 -4.76
C GLU A 117 9.94 12.10 -5.52
N LEU A 118 11.22 11.80 -5.71
CA LEU A 118 12.14 12.63 -6.50
C LEU A 118 11.66 12.83 -7.93
N ALA A 119 11.17 11.77 -8.59
CA ALA A 119 10.60 11.88 -9.94
C ALA A 119 9.32 12.73 -9.96
N THR A 120 8.51 12.65 -8.90
CA THR A 120 7.30 13.47 -8.76
C THR A 120 7.64 14.93 -8.50
N ARG A 121 8.66 15.22 -7.68
CA ARG A 121 9.16 16.58 -7.43
C ARG A 121 9.73 17.25 -8.69
N LYS A 122 10.29 16.49 -9.64
CA LYS A 122 10.65 17.05 -10.98
C LYS A 122 9.45 17.63 -11.74
N LEU A 123 8.23 17.22 -11.40
CA LEU A 123 7.00 17.73 -11.98
C LEU A 123 6.41 18.91 -11.20
N ALA A 124 6.99 19.30 -10.06
CA ALA A 124 6.46 20.31 -9.13
C ALA A 124 5.99 21.60 -9.83
N GLY A 125 6.80 22.15 -10.73
CA GLY A 125 6.45 23.36 -11.49
C GLY A 125 5.22 23.18 -12.39
N LYS A 126 5.08 22.03 -13.05
CA LYS A 126 3.90 21.71 -13.89
C LYS A 126 2.67 21.37 -13.05
N LEU A 127 2.89 20.81 -11.87
CA LEU A 127 1.82 20.49 -10.92
C LEU A 127 1.33 21.73 -10.18
N GLY A 128 2.13 22.80 -10.11
CA GLY A 128 1.86 23.95 -9.26
C GLY A 128 1.81 23.54 -7.78
N MET A 129 2.77 22.72 -7.35
CA MET A 129 2.83 22.15 -6.00
C MET A 129 4.25 22.27 -5.46
N SER A 130 4.38 22.56 -4.17
CA SER A 130 5.65 22.47 -3.46
C SER A 130 6.03 21.02 -3.14
N ASP A 131 7.32 20.79 -2.88
CA ASP A 131 7.85 19.49 -2.47
C ASP A 131 7.14 18.92 -1.22
N SER A 132 6.79 19.78 -0.25
CA SER A 132 6.10 19.36 0.97
C SER A 132 4.64 18.98 0.71
N GLU A 133 3.95 19.65 -0.23
CA GLU A 133 2.61 19.27 -0.66
C GLU A 133 2.61 17.95 -1.43
N ILE A 134 3.64 17.72 -2.25
CA ILE A 134 3.85 16.43 -2.93
C ILE A 134 4.05 15.33 -1.89
N ARG A 135 4.99 15.50 -0.95
CA ARG A 135 5.25 14.51 0.11
C ARG A 135 3.98 14.17 0.89
N ARG A 136 3.26 15.19 1.38
CA ARG A 136 2.02 15.02 2.16
C ARG A 136 0.94 14.22 1.41
N GLN A 137 0.90 14.33 0.08
CA GLN A 137 -0.06 13.58 -0.72
C GLN A 137 0.42 12.18 -1.06
N LEU A 138 1.72 11.97 -1.32
CA LEU A 138 2.30 10.64 -1.49
C LEU A 138 2.21 9.79 -0.20
N GLU A 139 2.29 10.41 0.97
CA GLU A 139 2.09 9.77 2.28
C GLU A 139 0.70 9.14 2.43
N LYS A 140 -0.29 9.56 1.63
CA LYS A 140 -1.62 8.95 1.63
C LYS A 140 -1.67 7.64 0.83
N GLY A 141 -0.57 7.18 0.26
CA GLY A 141 -0.50 6.05 -0.66
C GLY A 141 -1.02 4.72 -0.11
N ASP A 142 -1.11 4.57 1.21
CA ASP A 142 -1.69 3.43 1.92
C ASP A 142 -3.19 3.60 2.22
N SER A 143 -3.81 4.66 1.71
CA SER A 143 -5.22 4.99 1.93
C SER A 143 -5.99 5.11 0.61
N PHE A 144 -7.31 4.94 0.71
CA PHE A 144 -8.22 5.19 -0.41
C PHE A 144 -8.14 6.65 -0.87
N SER A 145 -8.00 7.59 0.08
CA SER A 145 -8.01 9.03 -0.20
C SER A 145 -6.90 9.51 -1.14
N PHE A 146 -5.87 8.70 -1.40
CA PHE A 146 -4.79 9.07 -2.31
C PHE A 146 -5.30 9.39 -3.73
N GLU A 147 -6.22 8.60 -4.26
CA GLU A 147 -6.72 8.79 -5.63
C GLU A 147 -7.60 10.04 -5.78
N GLU A 148 -8.09 10.56 -4.66
CA GLU A 148 -8.87 11.79 -4.62
C GLU A 148 -7.98 13.03 -4.61
N THR A 149 -6.68 12.86 -4.33
CA THR A 149 -5.73 13.97 -4.18
C THR A 149 -5.51 14.74 -5.47
N ALA A 150 -5.17 16.03 -5.33
CA ALA A 150 -4.81 16.86 -6.47
C ALA A 150 -3.56 16.34 -7.19
N LEU A 151 -2.58 15.82 -6.44
CA LEU A 151 -1.37 15.22 -6.98
C LEU A 151 -1.69 14.05 -7.91
N TYR A 152 -2.51 13.11 -7.42
CA TYR A 152 -2.93 11.94 -8.19
C TYR A 152 -3.54 12.37 -9.53
N LYS A 153 -4.59 13.20 -9.47
CA LYS A 153 -5.32 13.67 -10.65
C LYS A 153 -4.42 14.42 -11.64
N LYS A 154 -3.59 15.35 -11.16
CA LYS A 154 -2.70 16.15 -12.02
C LYS A 154 -1.59 15.31 -12.67
N VAL A 155 -1.03 14.32 -11.98
CA VAL A 155 -0.01 13.43 -12.57
C VAL A 155 -0.59 12.63 -13.73
N TYR A 156 -1.80 12.09 -13.59
CA TYR A 156 -2.46 11.39 -14.70
C TYR A 156 -2.77 12.32 -15.87
N GLN A 157 -3.21 13.56 -15.61
CA GLN A 157 -3.41 14.57 -16.66
C GLN A 157 -2.10 14.85 -17.43
N LEU A 158 -0.98 15.01 -16.73
CA LEU A 158 0.33 15.22 -17.35
C LEU A 158 0.81 14.00 -18.15
N ALA A 159 0.53 12.79 -17.65
CA ALA A 159 0.91 11.54 -18.32
C ALA A 159 0.11 11.31 -19.62
N GLU A 160 -1.18 11.63 -19.63
CA GLU A 160 -2.03 11.53 -20.83
C GLU A 160 -1.68 12.59 -21.87
N ALA A 161 -1.38 13.83 -21.48
CA ALA A 161 -0.93 14.87 -22.41
C ALA A 161 0.34 14.44 -23.18
N LYS A 162 1.28 13.77 -22.51
CA LYS A 162 2.50 13.21 -23.12
C LYS A 162 2.25 12.10 -24.14
N LYS A 163 1.09 11.44 -24.09
CA LYS A 163 0.71 10.37 -25.03
C LYS A 163 0.22 10.95 -26.36
N VAL A 164 -0.33 12.17 -26.34
CA VAL A 164 -0.82 12.88 -27.54
C VAL A 164 0.33 13.50 -28.34
N ASP A 165 1.43 13.87 -27.67
CA ASP A 165 2.61 14.47 -28.30
C ASP A 165 3.59 13.44 -28.95
N ARG A 166 3.25 12.14 -28.98
CA ARG A 166 4.05 11.06 -29.57
C ARG A 166 3.32 10.42 -30.74
#